data_AF-A0A7D6CED4-F1
#
_entry.id   AF-A0A7D6CED4-F1
#
_cell.length_a   1.000
_cell.length_b   1.000
_cell.length_c   1.000
_cell.angle_alpha   90.00
_cell.angle_beta   90.00
_cell.angle_gamma   90.00
#
_symmetry.space_group_name_H-M   'P 1'
#
loop_
_entity.id
_entity.type
_entity.pdbx_description
1 polymer ?
#
loop_
_entity_poly.entity_id
_entity_poly.type
_entity_poly.pdbx_seq_one_letter_code
_entity_poly.pdbx_strand_id
1 'polypeptide(L)' 'MGMMVVARRIEASVDEVRYEFGFEDRFDRVLTIDPHTLEARVEDGDFNAAASAITAKIVNARRSAGDFPARMMFAS' A
#
# COMPACT_ATOMS: atom_id res chain seq x y z
N MET A 1 8.04 5.50 20.13
CA MET A 1 8.39 4.24 19.45
C MET A 1 7.40 4.08 18.32
N GLY A 2 7.81 4.42 17.10
CA GLY A 2 6.93 4.37 15.92
C GLY A 2 6.81 2.93 15.43
N MET A 3 5.59 2.48 15.16
CA MET A 3 5.37 1.19 14.50
C MET A 3 5.70 1.32 13.02
N MET A 4 6.60 0.48 12.52
CA MET A 4 7.00 0.47 11.12
C MET A 4 6.06 -0.44 10.33
N VAL A 5 5.37 0.15 9.37
CA VAL A 5 4.48 -0.52 8.42
C VAL A 5 5.24 -0.65 7.11
N VAL A 6 5.31 -1.87 6.58
CA VAL A 6 5.95 -2.17 5.31
C VAL A 6 4.88 -2.65 4.35
N ALA A 7 4.89 -2.11 3.13
CA ALA A 7 4.13 -2.63 2.01
C ALA A 7 5.06 -3.12 0.91
N ARG A 8 4.73 -4.26 0.31
CA ARG A 8 5.42 -4.83 -0.83
C ARG A 8 4.40 -5.10 -1.93
N ARG A 9 4.74 -4.70 -3.14
CA ARG A 9 3.91 -4.98 -4.32
C ARG A 9 3.99 -6.47 -4.63
N ILE A 10 2.85 -7.14 -4.64
CA ILE A 10 2.73 -8.56 -5.02
C ILE A 10 2.26 -8.71 -6.45
N GLU A 11 1.41 -7.80 -6.92
CA GLU A 11 0.86 -7.81 -8.26
C GLU A 11 0.71 -6.39 -8.79
N ALA A 12 0.99 -6.20 -10.06
CA ALA A 12 0.85 -4.92 -10.74
C ALA A 12 0.30 -5.17 -12.14
N SER A 13 -1.01 -5.06 -12.24
CA SER A 13 -1.76 -5.18 -13.48
C SER A 13 -2.23 -3.80 -13.95
N VAL A 14 -2.73 -3.74 -15.18
CA VAL A 14 -3.26 -2.50 -15.77
C VAL A 14 -4.51 -2.02 -15.03
N ASP A 15 -5.33 -2.96 -14.53
CA ASP A 15 -6.60 -2.69 -13.86
C ASP A 15 -6.49 -2.62 -12.32
N GLU A 16 -5.50 -3.26 -11.72
CA GLU A 16 -5.32 -3.26 -10.26
C GLU A 16 -3.86 -3.48 -9.84
N VAL A 17 -3.46 -2.85 -8.75
CA VAL A 17 -2.14 -3.04 -8.14
C VAL A 17 -2.33 -3.51 -6.70
N ARG A 18 -1.77 -4.68 -6.38
CA ARG A 18 -1.94 -5.32 -5.09
C ARG A 18 -0.63 -5.26 -4.30
N TYR A 19 -0.77 -4.91 -3.04
CA TYR A 19 0.30 -4.80 -2.07
C TYR A 19 0.00 -5.68 -0.86
N GLU A 20 0.91 -6.57 -0.50
CA GLU A 20 0.92 -7.12 0.85
C GLU A 20 1.47 -6.03 1.78
N PHE A 21 0.79 -5.77 2.90
CA PHE A 21 1.27 -4.83 3.89
C PHE A 21 1.00 -5.32 5.30
N GLY A 22 1.81 -4.81 6.22
CA GLY A 22 1.63 -5.06 7.63
C GLY A 22 2.77 -4.48 8.44
N PHE A 23 2.80 -4.83 9.72
CA PHE A 23 3.90 -4.44 10.60
C PHE A 23 5.13 -5.27 10.23
N GLU A 24 6.33 -4.75 10.47
CA GLU A 24 7.62 -5.33 10.09
C GLU A 24 7.75 -6.85 10.32
N ASP A 25 7.01 -7.41 11.28
CA ASP A 25 6.98 -8.83 11.65
C ASP A 25 5.80 -9.66 11.08
N ARG A 26 4.74 -9.04 10.53
CA ARG A 26 3.59 -9.72 9.92
C ARG A 26 3.01 -8.98 8.73
N PHE A 27 3.22 -9.52 7.52
CA PHE A 27 2.47 -9.19 6.31
C PHE A 27 1.21 -10.06 6.27
N ASP A 28 0.11 -9.56 6.83
CA ASP A 28 -1.13 -10.34 6.95
C ASP A 28 -2.28 -9.75 6.12
N ARG A 29 -2.08 -8.56 5.53
CA ARG A 29 -3.14 -7.84 4.83
C ARG A 29 -2.76 -7.52 3.39
N VAL A 30 -3.75 -7.54 2.52
CA VAL A 30 -3.63 -7.15 1.11
C VAL A 30 -4.37 -5.84 0.89
N LEU A 31 -3.66 -4.87 0.31
CA LEU A 31 -4.15 -3.59 -0.16
C LEU A 31 -4.19 -3.62 -1.68
N THR A 32 -5.38 -3.49 -2.25
CA THR A 32 -5.59 -3.33 -3.68
C THR A 32 -5.80 -1.86 -3.99
N ILE A 33 -5.08 -1.35 -4.99
CA ILE A 33 -5.20 0.03 -5.47
C ILE A 33 -5.60 0.00 -6.94
N ASP A 34 -6.67 0.73 -7.27
CA ASP A 34 -7.07 0.97 -8.65
C ASP A 34 -6.11 2.01 -9.26
N PRO A 35 -5.35 1.67 -10.31
CA PRO A 35 -4.40 2.56 -10.93
C PRO A 35 -5.08 3.67 -11.77
N HIS A 36 -6.36 3.60 -12.08
CA HIS A 36 -7.07 4.64 -12.81
C HIS A 36 -7.67 5.69 -11.87
N THR A 37 -8.32 5.25 -10.79
CA THR A 37 -9.02 6.12 -9.83
C THR A 37 -8.18 6.46 -8.59
N LEU A 38 -7.11 5.70 -8.33
CA LEU A 38 -6.33 5.74 -7.08
C LEU A 38 -7.15 5.34 -5.85
N GLU A 39 -8.29 4.67 -6.03
CA GLU A 39 -9.03 4.09 -4.92
C GLU A 39 -8.25 2.92 -4.32
N ALA A 40 -8.12 2.92 -3.00
CA ALA A 40 -7.46 1.85 -2.27
C ALA A 40 -8.46 1.11 -1.39
N ARG A 41 -8.37 -0.21 -1.42
CA ARG A 41 -9.24 -1.13 -0.67
C ARG A 41 -8.40 -2.20 -0.03
N VAL A 42 -8.77 -2.62 1.17
CA VAL A 42 -8.13 -3.75 1.86
C VAL A 42 -9.03 -4.97 1.78
N GLU A 43 -8.48 -6.14 1.55
CA GLU A 43 -9.29 -7.37 1.43
C GLU A 43 -9.99 -7.76 2.73
N ASP A 44 -9.40 -7.42 3.87
CA ASP A 44 -9.99 -7.64 5.21
C ASP A 44 -11.15 -6.67 5.54
N GLY A 45 -11.40 -5.66 4.70
CA GLY A 45 -12.41 -4.62 4.92
C GLY A 45 -12.06 -3.57 5.99
N ASP A 46 -11.05 -3.83 6.84
CA ASP A 46 -10.61 -2.92 7.90
C ASP A 46 -9.56 -1.90 7.41
N PHE A 47 -10.05 -0.81 6.83
CA PHE A 47 -9.19 0.29 6.37
C PHE A 47 -8.77 1.20 7.54
N ASN A 48 -7.74 0.77 8.26
CA ASN A 48 -7.22 1.48 9.43
C ASN A 48 -6.22 2.61 9.06
N ALA A 49 -5.72 3.31 10.08
CA ALA A 49 -4.75 4.40 9.91
C ALA A 49 -3.46 3.98 9.19
N ALA A 50 -2.99 2.75 9.39
CA ALA A 50 -1.81 2.21 8.72
C ALA A 50 -2.08 2.01 7.21
N ALA A 51 -3.23 1.43 6.85
CA ALA A 51 -3.65 1.25 5.46
C ALA A 51 -3.78 2.61 4.75
N SER A 52 -4.36 3.61 5.42
CA SER A 52 -4.46 4.97 4.89
C SER A 52 -3.09 5.62 4.67
N ALA A 53 -2.19 5.54 5.66
CA ALA A 53 -0.87 6.14 5.58
C ALA A 53 0.01 5.52 4.48
N ILE A 54 0.01 4.18 4.38
CA ILE A 54 0.79 3.48 3.36
C ILE A 54 0.22 3.71 1.95
N THR A 55 -1.11 3.74 1.81
CA THR A 55 -1.79 4.12 0.56
C THR A 55 -1.35 5.50 0.11
N ALA A 56 -1.42 6.50 1.00
CA ALA A 56 -1.04 7.87 0.68
C ALA A 56 0.41 7.97 0.21
N LYS A 57 1.33 7.24 0.85
CA LYS A 57 2.75 7.13 0.44
C LYS A 57 2.88 6.53 -0.96
N ILE A 58 2.22 5.40 -1.24
CA ILE A 58 2.28 4.71 -2.54
C ILE A 58 1.74 5.61 -3.65
N VAL A 59 0.57 6.22 -3.44
CA VAL A 59 -0.06 7.13 -4.41
C VAL A 59 0.82 8.36 -4.66
N ASN A 60 1.44 8.92 -3.63
CA ASN A 60 2.34 10.07 -3.77
C ASN A 60 3.63 9.69 -4.51
N ALA A 61 4.22 8.54 -4.18
CA ALA A 61 5.37 7.99 -4.90
C ALA A 61 5.06 7.76 -6.38
N ARG A 62 3.89 7.21 -6.70
CA ARG A 62 3.44 7.06 -8.09
C ARG A 62 3.30 8.40 -8.80
N ARG A 63 2.67 9.40 -8.16
CA ARG A 63 2.56 10.75 -8.75
C ARG A 63 3.92 11.39 -9.02
N SER A 64 4.91 11.10 -8.18
CA SER A 64 6.26 11.65 -8.32
C SER A 64 7.16 10.88 -9.30
N ALA A 65 7.06 9.55 -9.33
CA ALA A 65 7.95 8.67 -10.09
C ALA A 65 7.34 8.14 -11.39
N GLY A 66 6.02 8.28 -11.57
CA GLY A 66 5.26 7.77 -12.71
C GLY A 66 4.84 6.30 -12.61
N ASP A 67 5.46 5.52 -11.72
CA ASP A 67 5.14 4.09 -11.50
C ASP A 67 4.91 3.75 -10.02
N PHE A 68 4.20 2.65 -9.79
CA PHE A 68 3.96 2.10 -8.48
C PHE A 68 5.25 1.51 -7.87
N PRO A 69 5.68 1.94 -6.67
CA PRO A 69 6.91 1.44 -6.06
C PRO A 69 6.80 -0.05 -5.72
N ALA A 70 7.87 -0.83 -5.93
CA ALA A 70 7.89 -2.25 -5.59
C ALA A 70 7.85 -2.50 -4.06
N ARG A 71 8.36 -1.57 -3.26
CA ARG A 71 8.35 -1.63 -1.79
C ARG A 71 8.22 -0.23 -1.22
N MET A 72 7.45 -0.10 -0.16
CA MET A 72 7.23 1.16 0.55
C MET A 72 7.29 0.90 2.06
N MET A 73 7.90 1.81 2.80
CA MET A 73 7.99 1.74 4.26
C MET A 73 7.47 3.04 4.85
N PHE A 74 6.75 2.92 5.97
CA PHE A 74 6.22 4.04 6.72
C PHE A 74 6.48 3.84 8.20
N ALA A 75 7.09 4.82 8.85
CA ALA A 75 7.17 4.90 10.30
C ALA A 75 6.14 5.95 10.75
N SER A 76 5.20 5.54 11.60
CA SER A 76 4.19 6.42 12.21
C SER A 76 4.66 7.02 13.52
#